data_AF-A0A450TAX3-F1
#
_entry.id   AF-A0A450TAX3-F1
#
_cell.length_a   1.000
_cell.length_b   1.000
_cell.length_c   1.000
_cell.angle_alpha   90.00
_cell.angle_beta   90.00
_cell.angle_gamma   90.00
#
_symmetry.space_group_name_H-M   'P 1'
#
loop_
_entity.id
_entity.type
_entity.pdbx_description
1 polymer ?
#
loop_
_entity_poly.entity_id
_entity_poly.type
_entity_poly.pdbx_seq_one_letter_code
_entity_poly.pdbx_strand_id
1 'polypeptide(L)'
;MKKIAIIGVEMDLGQSRRGVDMGPNALRYAGLDHQLRQLGYALEDYGNINVPVRDMLPAEGGFALLPSVARVCEEVYGISREAIAAGQLPIFLGGDHSIAIGSIGGVTHTERVGVLWVDAHCDFNTPETSPSGNIHGMSLAALLGHGAPELVNLGRPAEDRP
;
A
#
# COMPACT_ATOMS: atom_id res chain seq x y z
N MET A 1 22.79 -0.72 14.23
CA MET A 1 22.18 0.38 13.46
C MET A 1 20.90 -0.16 12.84
N LYS A 2 19.74 0.47 13.03
CA LYS A 2 18.48 -0.03 12.47
C LYS A 2 18.50 0.15 10.94
N LYS A 3 18.17 -0.90 10.18
CA LYS A 3 18.14 -0.86 8.72
C LYS A 3 16.72 -0.52 8.26
N ILE A 4 16.60 0.38 7.29
CA ILE A 4 15.33 0.76 6.67
C ILE A 4 15.31 0.19 5.25
N ALA A 5 14.17 -0.41 4.89
CA ALA A 5 13.86 -0.78 3.52
C ALA A 5 12.95 0.30 2.91
N ILE A 6 13.41 1.01 1.87
CA ILE A 6 12.59 1.97 1.12
C ILE A 6 11.91 1.21 -0.01
N ILE A 7 10.58 1.24 -0.06
CA ILE A 7 9.78 0.51 -1.06
C ILE A 7 8.84 1.50 -1.73
N GLY A 8 9.03 1.76 -3.02
CA GLY A 8 8.12 2.61 -3.78
C GLY A 8 6.96 1.83 -4.38
N VAL A 9 5.76 2.40 -4.32
CA VAL A 9 4.54 1.84 -4.90
C VAL A 9 3.83 2.95 -5.64
N GLU A 10 4.05 3.03 -6.95
CA GLU A 10 3.50 4.07 -7.84
C GLU A 10 2.02 3.79 -8.18
N MET A 11 1.24 3.48 -7.14
CA MET A 11 -0.16 3.13 -7.26
C MET A 11 -0.99 4.36 -7.60
N ASP A 12 -1.58 4.36 -8.79
CA ASP A 12 -2.64 5.27 -9.17
C ASP A 12 -3.72 4.47 -9.89
N LEU A 13 -4.33 3.52 -9.17
CA LEU A 13 -5.40 2.66 -9.69
C LEU A 13 -6.59 2.57 -8.73
N GLY A 14 -6.39 2.90 -7.45
CA GLY A 14 -7.43 2.92 -6.43
C GLY A 14 -8.30 4.17 -6.45
N GLN A 15 -7.96 5.19 -7.26
CA GLN A 15 -8.73 6.43 -7.40
C GLN A 15 -8.98 6.81 -8.87
N SER A 16 -9.59 7.96 -9.13
CA SER A 16 -9.81 8.49 -10.49
C SER A 16 -8.81 9.57 -10.90
N ARG A 17 -8.09 10.20 -9.95
CA ARG A 17 -7.15 11.28 -10.23
C ARG A 17 -5.77 10.76 -10.54
N ARG A 18 -5.15 11.26 -11.61
CA ARG A 18 -3.75 10.96 -11.95
C ARG A 18 -2.75 11.76 -11.11
N GLY A 19 -1.53 11.26 -11.03
CA GLY A 19 -0.35 11.99 -10.58
C GLY A 19 0.19 11.59 -9.22
N VAL A 20 -0.56 10.79 -8.45
CA VAL A 20 -0.05 10.23 -7.18
C VAL A 20 1.02 9.17 -7.43
N ASP A 21 1.02 8.53 -8.60
CA ASP A 21 2.06 7.62 -9.10
C ASP A 21 3.46 8.28 -9.13
N MET A 22 3.54 9.61 -9.25
CA MET A 22 4.81 10.35 -9.18
C MET A 22 5.36 10.53 -7.74
N GLY A 23 4.53 10.26 -6.72
CA GLY A 23 4.85 10.47 -5.31
C GLY A 23 6.15 9.81 -4.83
N PRO A 24 6.38 8.51 -5.13
CA PRO A 24 7.60 7.82 -4.70
C PRO A 24 8.87 8.49 -5.21
N ASN A 25 8.90 8.86 -6.50
CA ASN A 25 10.07 9.52 -7.09
C ASN A 25 10.22 10.96 -6.61
N ALA A 26 9.13 11.68 -6.37
CA ALA A 26 9.18 13.03 -5.81
C ALA A 26 9.83 13.05 -4.42
N LEU A 27 9.49 12.07 -3.55
CA LEU A 27 10.11 11.95 -2.22
C LEU A 27 11.59 11.57 -2.30
N ARG A 28 11.96 10.67 -3.22
CA ARG A 28 13.38 10.37 -3.47
C ARG A 28 14.13 11.60 -3.95
N TYR A 29 13.57 12.35 -4.89
CA TYR A 29 14.16 13.58 -5.42
C TYR A 29 14.31 14.67 -4.35
N ALA A 30 13.36 14.77 -3.42
CA ALA A 30 13.42 15.67 -2.28
C ALA A 30 14.51 15.32 -1.24
N GLY A 31 15.26 14.23 -1.45
CA GLY A 31 16.41 13.87 -0.61
C GLY A 31 16.07 13.00 0.59
N LEU A 32 14.99 12.21 0.53
CA LEU A 32 14.60 11.31 1.63
C LEU A 32 15.75 10.41 2.12
N ASP A 33 16.49 9.77 1.20
CA ASP A 33 17.64 8.91 1.54
C ASP A 33 18.69 9.68 2.34
N HIS A 34 19.04 10.89 1.88
CA HIS A 34 20.01 11.74 2.55
C HIS A 34 19.59 12.08 3.99
N GLN A 35 18.32 12.50 4.18
CA GLN A 35 17.78 12.86 5.49
C GLN A 35 17.79 11.67 6.46
N LEU A 36 17.36 10.49 6.00
CA LEU A 36 17.35 9.29 6.85
C LEU A 36 18.76 8.82 7.22
N ARG A 37 19.74 8.94 6.31
CA ARG A 37 21.16 8.65 6.63
C ARG A 37 21.73 9.63 7.66
N GLN A 38 21.39 10.91 7.57
CA GLN A 38 21.81 11.93 8.56
C GLN A 38 21.26 11.62 9.97
N LEU A 39 20.09 11.00 10.06
CA LEU A 39 19.51 10.50 11.32
C LEU A 39 20.18 9.21 11.83
N GLY A 40 21.16 8.66 11.11
CA GLY A 40 21.94 7.50 11.52
C GLY A 40 21.34 6.14 11.14
N TYR A 41 20.43 6.09 10.17
CA TYR A 41 19.90 4.83 9.64
C TYR A 41 20.75 4.27 8.48
N ALA A 42 20.84 2.94 8.42
CA ALA A 42 21.33 2.25 7.22
C ALA A 42 20.14 2.03 6.27
N LEU A 43 20.31 2.32 4.98
CA LEU A 43 19.22 2.24 4.00
C LEU A 43 19.51 1.20 2.93
N GLU A 44 18.46 0.50 2.54
CA GLU A 44 18.39 -0.30 1.31
C GLU A 44 17.13 0.12 0.55
N ASP A 45 17.31 0.59 -0.68
CA ASP A 45 16.20 0.97 -1.55
C ASP A 45 15.86 -0.21 -2.45
N TYR A 46 14.63 -0.72 -2.30
CA TYR A 46 14.11 -1.86 -3.04
C TYR A 46 13.55 -1.44 -4.42
N GLY A 47 13.62 -0.14 -4.74
CA GLY A 47 13.08 0.41 -5.98
C GLY A 47 11.57 0.56 -5.93
N ASN A 48 10.93 0.39 -7.08
CA ASN A 48 9.48 0.50 -7.23
C ASN A 48 8.88 -0.85 -7.60
N ILE A 49 7.76 -1.18 -6.94
CA ILE A 49 6.89 -2.28 -7.34
C ILE A 49 6.29 -1.98 -8.71
N ASN A 50 6.13 -3.02 -9.53
CA ASN A 50 5.57 -2.89 -10.87
C ASN A 50 4.04 -2.71 -10.84
N VAL A 51 3.62 -1.44 -10.93
CA VAL A 51 2.22 -1.07 -11.09
C VAL A 51 1.87 -1.01 -12.58
N PRO A 52 0.77 -1.64 -13.05
CA PRO A 52 0.37 -1.55 -14.44
C PRO A 52 0.05 -0.10 -14.82
N VAL A 53 0.45 0.28 -16.03
CA VAL A 53 0.05 1.57 -16.60
C VAL A 53 -1.46 1.56 -16.79
N ARG A 54 -2.16 2.49 -16.13
CA ARG A 54 -3.64 2.61 -16.16
C ARG A 54 -4.21 2.55 -17.58
N ASP A 55 -3.58 3.24 -18.53
CA ASP A 55 -4.06 3.36 -19.91
C ASP A 55 -3.92 2.05 -20.72
N MET A 56 -3.21 1.06 -20.18
CA MET A 56 -3.08 -0.29 -20.74
C MET A 56 -4.09 -1.29 -20.13
N LEU A 57 -4.88 -0.85 -19.15
CA LEU A 57 -5.91 -1.67 -18.51
C LEU A 57 -7.26 -1.45 -19.20
N PRO A 58 -8.15 -2.47 -19.20
CA PRO A 58 -9.52 -2.30 -19.70
C PRO A 58 -10.19 -1.10 -19.02
N ALA A 59 -10.75 -0.21 -19.84
CA ALA A 59 -11.32 1.04 -19.37
C ALA A 59 -12.69 0.82 -18.74
N GLU A 60 -12.73 0.67 -17.42
CA GLU A 60 -13.95 0.85 -16.63
C GLU A 60 -13.63 1.58 -15.32
N GLY A 61 -14.51 2.49 -14.90
CA GLY A 61 -14.32 3.32 -13.70
C GLY A 61 -14.62 2.56 -12.40
N GLY A 62 -14.17 3.12 -11.28
CA GLY A 62 -14.48 2.61 -9.93
C GLY A 62 -13.84 1.25 -9.66
N PHE A 63 -14.66 0.28 -9.26
CA PHE A 63 -14.24 -1.04 -8.78
C PHE A 63 -13.64 -1.95 -9.87
N ALA A 64 -13.71 -1.57 -11.15
CA ALA A 64 -13.21 -2.39 -12.25
C ALA A 64 -11.68 -2.61 -12.23
N LEU A 65 -10.93 -1.70 -11.60
CA LEU A 65 -9.48 -1.86 -11.42
C LEU A 65 -9.10 -2.76 -10.25
N LEU A 66 -10.09 -3.31 -9.51
CA LEU A 66 -9.87 -4.18 -8.37
C LEU A 66 -8.85 -5.30 -8.63
N PRO A 67 -8.90 -6.07 -9.73
CA PRO A 67 -7.94 -7.15 -9.93
C PRO A 67 -6.49 -6.64 -10.00
N SER A 68 -6.29 -5.45 -10.58
CA SER A 68 -4.96 -4.84 -10.69
C SER A 68 -4.49 -4.28 -9.35
N VAL A 69 -5.40 -3.64 -8.59
CA VAL A 69 -5.11 -3.13 -7.24
C VAL A 69 -4.76 -4.28 -6.29
N ALA A 70 -5.56 -5.35 -6.28
CA ALA A 70 -5.33 -6.53 -5.46
C ALA A 70 -3.98 -7.20 -5.80
N ARG A 71 -3.66 -7.36 -7.09
CA ARG A 71 -2.37 -7.92 -7.52
C ARG A 71 -1.18 -7.11 -7.01
N VAL A 72 -1.23 -5.79 -7.14
CA VAL A 72 -0.15 -4.92 -6.64
C VAL A 72 -0.07 -4.97 -5.12
N CYS A 73 -1.22 -4.95 -4.43
CA CYS A 73 -1.23 -5.06 -2.96
C CYS A 73 -0.67 -6.41 -2.47
N GLU A 74 -0.88 -7.51 -3.20
CA GLU A 74 -0.29 -8.82 -2.90
C GLU A 74 1.24 -8.78 -3.05
N GLU A 75 1.75 -8.08 -4.07
CA GLU A 75 3.20 -7.85 -4.24
C GLU A 75 3.77 -7.00 -3.10
N VAL A 76 3.06 -5.93 -2.69
CA VAL A 76 3.40 -5.10 -1.52
C VAL A 76 3.39 -5.93 -0.24
N TYR A 77 2.42 -6.83 -0.08
CA TYR A 77 2.35 -7.75 1.06
C TYR A 77 3.57 -8.67 1.11
N GLY A 78 3.95 -9.27 -0.01
CA GLY A 78 5.14 -10.12 -0.12
C GLY A 78 6.41 -9.38 0.28
N ILE A 79 6.69 -8.24 -0.35
CA ILE A 79 7.93 -7.47 -0.08
C ILE A 79 7.96 -6.92 1.36
N SER A 80 6.79 -6.59 1.91
CA SER A 80 6.68 -6.17 3.31
C SER A 80 7.11 -7.27 4.26
N ARG A 81 6.68 -8.52 4.00
CA ARG A 81 7.06 -9.67 4.82
C ARG A 81 8.55 -9.96 4.70
N GLU A 82 9.10 -9.86 3.50
CA GLU A 82 10.53 -10.03 3.26
C GLU A 82 11.36 -9.00 4.04
N ALA A 83 10.97 -7.73 4.01
CA ALA A 83 11.67 -6.67 4.74
C ALA A 83 11.62 -6.89 6.27
N ILE A 84 10.45 -7.26 6.80
CA ILE A 84 10.30 -7.58 8.23
C ILE A 84 11.14 -8.81 8.61
N ALA A 85 11.13 -9.88 7.79
CA ALA A 85 11.91 -11.08 8.02
C ALA A 85 13.44 -10.81 7.98
N ALA A 86 13.87 -9.84 7.18
CA ALA A 86 15.25 -9.34 7.14
C ALA A 86 15.62 -8.42 8.32
N GLY A 87 14.72 -8.20 9.27
CA GLY A 87 14.94 -7.33 10.44
C GLY A 87 14.97 -5.84 10.10
N GLN A 88 14.38 -5.44 8.98
CA GLN A 88 14.32 -4.06 8.52
C GLN A 88 13.05 -3.36 8.97
N LEU A 89 13.09 -2.04 9.05
CA LEU A 89 11.91 -1.19 9.12
C LEU A 89 11.48 -0.80 7.70
N PRO A 90 10.37 -1.34 7.18
CA PRO A 90 9.90 -0.92 5.87
C PRO A 90 9.29 0.49 5.93
N ILE A 91 9.63 1.32 4.95
CA ILE A 91 8.99 2.60 4.67
C ILE A 91 8.48 2.53 3.23
N PHE A 92 7.15 2.61 3.09
CA PHE A 92 6.48 2.58 1.80
C PHE A 92 6.28 4.01 1.31
N LEU A 93 6.76 4.30 0.10
CA LEU A 93 6.48 5.54 -0.60
C LEU A 93 5.33 5.26 -1.55
N GLY A 94 4.18 5.88 -1.29
CA GLY A 94 2.95 5.54 -2.00
C GLY A 94 2.61 6.46 -3.15
N GLY A 95 1.61 6.01 -3.91
CA GLY A 95 0.68 6.86 -4.62
C GLY A 95 -0.62 6.99 -3.84
N ASP A 96 -1.69 6.33 -4.27
CA ASP A 96 -2.95 6.32 -3.53
C ASP A 96 -2.92 5.39 -2.30
N HIS A 97 -3.87 5.60 -1.39
CA HIS A 97 -3.87 4.96 -0.07
C HIS A 97 -4.24 3.46 -0.11
N SER A 98 -4.64 2.90 -1.27
CA SER A 98 -4.99 1.48 -1.37
C SER A 98 -3.81 0.55 -1.07
N ILE A 99 -2.57 1.04 -1.23
CA ILE A 99 -1.35 0.29 -0.89
C ILE A 99 -1.30 -0.13 0.58
N ALA A 100 -2.04 0.57 1.46
CA ALA A 100 -2.13 0.26 2.88
C ALA A 100 -2.61 -1.18 3.13
N ILE A 101 -3.44 -1.72 2.25
CA ILE A 101 -3.95 -3.09 2.33
C ILE A 101 -2.78 -4.08 2.28
N GLY A 102 -1.89 -3.93 1.31
CA GLY A 102 -0.69 -4.75 1.18
C GLY A 102 0.34 -4.48 2.27
N SER A 103 0.63 -3.20 2.54
CA SER A 103 1.72 -2.83 3.46
C SER A 103 1.39 -3.19 4.91
N ILE A 104 0.21 -2.81 5.41
CA ILE A 104 -0.20 -3.16 6.77
C ILE A 104 -0.45 -4.67 6.86
N GLY A 105 -1.05 -5.27 5.83
CA GLY A 105 -1.25 -6.71 5.77
C GLY A 105 0.06 -7.50 5.96
N GLY A 106 1.14 -7.06 5.30
CA GLY A 106 2.45 -7.70 5.39
C GLY A 106 3.17 -7.42 6.70
N VAL A 107 3.15 -6.18 7.19
CA VAL A 107 3.78 -5.80 8.48
C VAL A 107 3.15 -6.56 9.64
N THR A 108 1.83 -6.72 9.62
CA THR A 108 1.07 -7.41 10.68
C THR A 108 1.02 -8.92 10.50
N HIS A 109 1.78 -9.48 9.55
CA HIS A 109 1.67 -10.90 9.22
C HIS A 109 1.91 -11.82 10.42
N THR A 110 2.91 -11.52 11.26
CA THR A 110 3.27 -12.38 12.39
C THR A 110 2.88 -11.82 13.75
N GLU A 111 2.59 -10.52 13.84
CA GLU A 111 2.42 -9.84 15.12
C GLU A 111 1.20 -8.92 15.13
N ARG A 112 0.59 -8.76 16.32
CA ARG A 112 -0.43 -7.74 16.56
C ARG A 112 0.23 -6.37 16.64
N VAL A 113 -0.15 -5.48 15.73
CA VAL A 113 0.35 -4.11 15.66
C VAL A 113 -0.83 -3.14 15.76
N GLY A 114 -0.66 -2.07 16.53
CA GLY A 114 -1.60 -0.95 16.52
C GLY A 114 -1.36 -0.05 15.29
N VAL A 115 -2.44 0.37 14.63
CA VAL A 115 -2.37 1.28 13.48
C VAL A 115 -2.78 2.68 13.92
N LEU A 116 -1.94 3.67 13.65
CA LEU A 116 -2.29 5.08 13.74
C LEU A 116 -2.57 5.60 12.33
N TRP A 117 -3.85 5.85 12.01
CA TRP A 117 -4.29 6.34 10.71
C TRP A 117 -4.40 7.87 10.72
N VAL A 118 -3.44 8.56 10.10
CA VAL A 118 -3.43 10.02 10.03
C VAL A 118 -3.84 10.45 8.63
N ASP A 119 -5.12 10.77 8.46
CA ASP A 119 -5.70 11.16 7.18
C ASP A 119 -6.88 12.10 7.41
N ALA A 120 -7.21 12.92 6.41
CA ALA A 120 -8.43 13.72 6.39
C ALA A 120 -9.68 12.85 6.22
N HIS A 121 -9.54 11.64 5.68
CA HIS A 121 -10.62 10.68 5.46
C HIS A 121 -10.40 9.41 6.28
N CYS A 122 -11.48 8.73 6.66
CA CYS A 122 -11.38 7.47 7.42
C CYS A 122 -10.98 6.26 6.55
N ASP A 123 -11.10 6.37 5.23
CA ASP A 123 -10.90 5.27 4.27
C ASP A 123 -11.66 3.97 4.64
N PHE A 124 -12.87 4.16 5.18
CA PHE A 124 -13.70 3.10 5.75
C PHE A 124 -14.97 2.80 4.95
N ASN A 125 -15.02 3.18 3.67
CA ASN A 125 -16.14 2.76 2.82
C ASN A 125 -16.00 1.29 2.43
N THR A 126 -17.12 0.65 2.12
CA THR A 126 -17.19 -0.63 1.42
C THR A 126 -17.65 -0.38 -0.02
N PRO A 127 -17.65 -1.41 -0.90
CA PRO A 127 -18.21 -1.27 -2.24
C PRO A 127 -19.67 -0.79 -2.23
N GLU A 128 -20.44 -1.15 -1.20
CA GLU A 128 -21.85 -0.79 -1.05
C GLU A 128 -22.06 0.64 -0.54
N THR A 129 -21.13 1.18 0.25
CA THR A 129 -21.28 2.51 0.86
C THR A 129 -20.53 3.61 0.13
N SER A 130 -19.55 3.26 -0.71
CA SER A 130 -18.74 4.25 -1.41
C SER A 130 -19.54 4.99 -2.50
N PRO A 131 -19.59 6.34 -2.46
CA PRO A 131 -20.26 7.11 -3.50
C PRO A 131 -19.47 7.15 -4.82
N SER A 132 -18.18 6.80 -4.81
CA SER A 132 -17.29 6.88 -5.99
C SER A 132 -16.89 5.51 -6.53
N GLY A 133 -17.01 4.45 -5.73
CA GLY A 133 -16.45 3.13 -6.05
C GLY A 133 -14.91 3.09 -6.05
N ASN A 134 -14.24 4.17 -5.64
CA ASN A 134 -12.78 4.23 -5.61
C ASN A 134 -12.22 3.48 -4.38
N ILE A 135 -11.32 2.54 -4.62
CA ILE A 135 -10.77 1.60 -3.62
C ILE A 135 -9.90 2.30 -2.57
N HIS A 136 -9.22 3.40 -2.89
CA HIS A 136 -8.36 4.11 -1.92
C HIS A 136 -9.14 4.55 -0.67
N GLY A 137 -10.43 4.86 -0.81
CA GLY A 137 -11.33 5.21 0.29
C GLY A 137 -11.93 4.02 1.05
N MET A 138 -11.45 2.80 0.79
CA MET A 138 -11.92 1.54 1.38
C MET A 138 -10.81 0.77 2.11
N SER A 139 -9.59 1.30 2.11
CA SER A 139 -8.38 0.60 2.56
C SER A 139 -8.46 0.14 4.02
N LEU A 140 -8.96 1.00 4.92
CA LEU A 140 -9.10 0.66 6.33
C LEU A 140 -10.25 -0.34 6.56
N ALA A 141 -11.34 -0.22 5.81
CA ALA A 141 -12.44 -1.20 5.86
C ALA A 141 -11.95 -2.60 5.47
N ALA A 142 -11.19 -2.72 4.37
CA ALA A 142 -10.63 -3.99 3.92
C ALA A 142 -9.65 -4.61 4.95
N LEU A 143 -8.84 -3.78 5.61
CA LEU A 143 -7.96 -4.20 6.71
C LEU A 143 -8.72 -4.70 7.94
N LEU A 144 -9.96 -4.26 8.15
CA LEU A 144 -10.84 -4.74 9.23
C LEU A 144 -11.82 -5.84 8.79
N GLY A 145 -11.68 -6.36 7.57
CA GLY A 145 -12.48 -7.49 7.09
C GLY A 145 -13.78 -7.09 6.38
N HIS A 146 -13.91 -5.83 5.97
CA HIS A 146 -15.09 -5.30 5.28
C HIS A 146 -14.74 -4.87 3.85
N GLY A 147 -15.33 -5.53 2.85
CA GLY A 147 -15.17 -5.14 1.44
C GLY A 147 -15.01 -6.33 0.50
N ALA A 148 -14.38 -6.10 -0.66
CA ALA A 148 -14.12 -7.15 -1.65
C ALA A 148 -13.31 -8.32 -1.05
N PRO A 149 -13.70 -9.58 -1.31
CA PRO A 149 -12.93 -10.75 -0.92
C PRO A 149 -11.46 -10.70 -1.37
N GLU A 150 -11.18 -10.13 -2.53
CA GLU A 150 -9.84 -9.98 -3.11
C GLU A 150 -8.93 -9.07 -2.28
N LEU A 151 -9.49 -8.14 -1.51
CA LEU A 151 -8.75 -7.23 -0.62
C LEU A 151 -8.80 -7.68 0.84
N VAL A 152 -9.95 -8.20 1.27
CA VAL A 152 -10.17 -8.70 2.63
C VAL A 152 -9.33 -9.93 2.92
N ASN A 153 -9.14 -10.82 1.94
CA ASN A 153 -8.36 -12.05 2.09
C ASN A 153 -6.95 -11.93 1.49
N LEU A 154 -6.48 -10.71 1.25
CA LEU A 154 -5.17 -10.46 0.64
C LEU A 154 -4.04 -11.00 1.51
N GLY A 155 -3.17 -11.82 0.91
CA GLY A 155 -2.04 -12.49 1.55
C GLY A 155 -2.38 -13.57 2.60
N ARG A 156 -3.54 -13.51 3.25
CA ARG A 156 -4.11 -14.50 4.18
C ARG A 156 -5.61 -14.28 4.40
N PRO A 157 -6.38 -15.32 4.75
CA PRO A 157 -7.79 -15.17 5.12
C PRO A 157 -7.99 -14.16 6.24
N ALA A 158 -9.11 -13.44 6.22
CA ALA A 158 -9.41 -12.42 7.23
C ALA A 158 -9.58 -13.01 8.64
N GLU A 159 -10.13 -14.22 8.72
CA GLU A 159 -10.29 -15.01 9.93
C GLU A 159 -8.96 -15.42 10.59
N ASP A 160 -7.87 -15.41 9.84
CA ASP A 160 -6.53 -15.80 10.30
C ASP A 160 -5.68 -14.59 10.76
N ARG A 161 -6.26 -13.38 10.79
CA ARG A 161 -5.54 -12.17 11.25
C ARG A 161 -5.38 -12.19 12.78
N PRO A 162 -4.17 -11.89 13.30
CA PRO A 162 -3.84 -12.05 14.70
C PRO A 162 -4.65 -11.15 15.62
#